data_AF-A0A6N8VUU6-F1
#
_entry.id   AF-A0A6N8VUU6-F1
#
_cell.length_a   1.000
_cell.length_b   1.000
_cell.length_c   1.000
_cell.angle_alpha   90.00
_cell.angle_beta   90.00
_cell.angle_gamma   90.00
#
_symmetry.space_group_name_H-M   'P 1'
#
loop_
_entity.id
_entity.type
_entity.pdbx_description
1 polymer ?
#
loop_
_entity_poly.entity_id
_entity_poly.type
_entity_poly.pdbx_seq_one_letter_code
_entity_poly.pdbx_strand_id
1 'polypeptide(L)' 'MIISHKLKVIHIRLKKVAGSSFEMALARYCGADDILTPIKGGKKSNYHRARNYEAFKIKSRIGHLGA' A
#
# COMPACT_ATOMS: atom_id res chain seq x y z
N MET A 1 -0.10 -3.58 -1.87
CA MET A 1 -0.43 -2.90 -3.13
C MET A 1 0.30 -1.58 -3.15
N ILE A 2 0.95 -1.28 -4.27
CA ILE A 2 1.68 -0.03 -4.51
C ILE A 2 1.15 0.60 -5.79
N ILE A 3 0.89 1.90 -5.77
CA ILE A 3 0.66 2.72 -6.97
C ILE A 3 1.77 3.76 -6.99
N SER A 4 2.62 3.73 -8.01
CA SER A 4 3.69 4.70 -8.17
C SER A 4 3.42 5.58 -9.38
N HIS A 5 3.20 6.87 -9.11
CA HIS A 5 3.09 7.92 -10.12
C HIS A 5 4.46 8.19 -10.75
N LYS A 6 5.52 8.15 -9.94
CA LYS A 6 6.90 8.33 -10.41
C LYS A 6 7.33 7.26 -11.41
N LEU A 7 7.04 5.98 -11.09
CA LEU A 7 7.40 4.85 -11.94
C LEU A 7 6.31 4.49 -12.97
N LYS A 8 5.16 5.18 -12.94
CA LYS A 8 3.98 4.91 -13.77
C LYS A 8 3.56 3.44 -13.73
N VAL A 9 3.55 2.84 -12.54
CA VAL A 9 3.24 1.41 -12.33
C VAL A 9 2.21 1.20 -11.24
N ILE A 10 1.35 0.20 -11.44
CA ILE A 10 0.41 -0.29 -10.42
C ILE A 10 0.79 -1.74 -10.11
N HIS A 11 1.21 -2.00 -8.88
CA HIS A 11 1.48 -3.35 -8.39
C HIS A 11 0.33 -3.87 -7.55
N ILE A 12 -0.42 -4.82 -8.12
CA ILE A 12 -1.49 -5.53 -7.45
C ILE A 12 -0.91 -6.77 -6.75
N ARG A 13 -1.04 -6.82 -5.42
CA ARG A 13 -0.55 -7.96 -4.63
C ARG A 13 -1.53 -9.13 -4.72
N LEU A 14 -1.06 -10.26 -5.22
CA LEU A 14 -1.75 -11.55 -5.10
C LEU A 14 -1.31 -12.32 -3.85
N LYS A 15 -2.10 -13.31 -3.44
CA LYS A 15 -1.83 -14.11 -2.25
C LYS A 15 -0.67 -15.10 -2.52
N LYS A 16 0.30 -15.14 -1.59
CA LYS A 16 1.40 -16.15 -1.52
C LYS A 16 2.37 -16.21 -2.71
N VAL A 17 2.45 -15.16 -3.53
CA VAL A 17 3.42 -15.04 -4.65
C VAL A 17 4.64 -14.19 -4.32
N ALA A 18 5.10 -14.19 -3.05
CA ALA A 18 6.18 -13.33 -2.56
C ALA A 18 5.98 -11.80 -2.81
N GLY A 19 4.74 -11.34 -3.06
CA GLY A 19 4.44 -9.93 -3.31
C GLY A 19 4.84 -8.98 -2.17
N SER A 20 4.94 -9.46 -0.92
CA SER A 20 5.48 -8.65 0.18
C SER A 20 6.96 -8.31 -0.01
N SER A 21 7.78 -9.24 -0.53
CA SER A 21 9.20 -9.00 -0.82
C SER A 21 9.36 -8.02 -1.97
N PHE A 22 8.52 -8.17 -3.01
CA PHE A 22 8.50 -7.27 -4.15
C PHE A 22 8.13 -5.83 -3.73
N GLU A 23 7.09 -5.67 -2.89
CA GLU A 23 6.72 -4.35 -2.37
C GLU A 23 7.84 -3.71 -1.53
N MET A 24 8.55 -4.48 -0.70
CA MET A 24 9.70 -3.97 0.05
C MET A 24 10.84 -3.51 -0.86
N ALA A 25 11.09 -4.21 -1.97
CA ALA A 25 12.11 -3.82 -2.94
C ALA A 25 11.68 -2.57 -3.72
N LEU A 26 10.43 -2.52 -4.18
CA LEU A 26 9.90 -1.43 -4.99
C LEU A 26 9.73 -0.12 -4.20
N ALA A 27 9.40 -0.20 -2.91
CA ALA A 27 9.12 0.95 -2.05
C ALA A 27 10.27 1.97 -1.99
N ARG A 28 11.53 1.55 -2.13
CA ARG A 28 12.69 2.45 -2.13
C ARG A 28 12.74 3.39 -3.34
N TYR A 29 12.04 3.04 -4.42
CA TYR A 29 12.00 3.82 -5.66
C TYR A 29 10.77 4.72 -5.74
N CYS A 30 9.80 4.55 -4.84
CA CYS A 30 8.55 5.30 -4.81
C CYS A 30 8.77 6.75 -4.34
N GLY A 31 8.03 7.68 -4.93
CA GLY A 31 8.00 9.10 -4.57
C GLY A 31 7.20 9.39 -3.30
N ALA A 32 7.19 10.67 -2.89
CA ALA A 32 6.45 11.12 -1.72
C ALA A 32 4.92 11.00 -1.89
N ASP A 33 4.43 11.15 -3.11
CA ASP A 33 3.01 11.14 -3.46
C ASP A 33 2.47 9.75 -3.84
N ASP A 34 3.34 8.74 -3.87
CA ASP A 34 2.96 7.38 -4.22
C ASP A 34 2.10 6.73 -3.12
N ILE A 35 1.17 5.86 -3.53
CA ILE A 35 0.23 5.19 -2.62
C ILE A 35 0.82 3.84 -2.22
N LEU A 36 1.24 3.74 -0.96
CA LEU A 36 1.79 2.52 -0.38
C LEU A 36 0.80 1.99 0.67
N THR A 37 0.14 0.88 0.37
CA THR A 37 -0.77 0.24 1.34
C THR A 37 0.01 -0.58 2.39
N PRO A 38 -0.53 -0.78 3.60
CA PRO A 38 0.11 -1.62 4.61
C PRO A 38 0.36 -3.06 4.13
N ILE A 39 1.49 -3.65 4.52
CA ILE A 39 1.74 -5.08 4.34
C ILE A 39 0.97 -5.84 5.43
N LYS A 40 0.08 -6.76 5.04
CA LYS A 40 -0.65 -7.62 5.99
C LYS A 40 0.35 -8.49 6.79
N GLY A 41 0.10 -8.64 8.09
CA GLY A 41 0.87 -9.53 8.97
C GLY A 41 1.96 -8.84 9.80
N GLY A 42 1.88 -7.53 10.03
CA GLY A 42 2.67 -6.85 11.06
C GLY A 42 4.18 -6.77 10.82
N LYS A 43 4.68 -7.22 9.66
CA LYS A 43 6.09 -7.08 9.28
C LYS A 43 6.41 -5.60 9.09
N LYS A 44 6.87 -4.96 10.17
CA LYS A 44 7.49 -3.64 10.11
C LYS A 44 8.82 -3.81 9.40
N SER A 45 8.91 -3.32 8.18
CA SER A 45 10.20 -3.16 7.51
C SER A 45 10.50 -1.68 7.40
N ASN A 46 11.77 -1.31 7.57
CA ASN A 46 12.22 0.07 7.36
C ASN A 46 12.08 0.49 5.89
N TYR A 47 11.93 -0.46 4.98
CA TYR A 47 11.89 -0.25 3.54
C TYR A 47 10.49 0.09 3.02
N HIS A 48 9.43 -0.45 3.64
CA HIS A 48 8.04 -0.22 3.22
C HIS A 48 7.23 0.39 4.35
N ARG A 49 7.09 1.71 4.30
CA ARG A 49 6.19 2.47 5.18
C ARG A 49 4.91 2.79 4.40
N ALA A 50 3.75 2.52 4.97
CA ALA A 50 2.48 2.84 4.33
C ALA A 50 2.27 4.36 4.28
N ARG A 51 1.78 4.89 3.15
CA ARG A 51 1.63 6.34 2.85
C ARG A 51 0.46 6.57 1.90
N ASN A 52 -0.17 7.74 1.99
CA ASN A 52 -1.21 8.22 1.06
C ASN A 52 -2.37 7.26 0.77
N TYR A 53 -2.69 6.34 1.69
CA TYR A 53 -3.70 5.28 1.51
C TYR A 53 -4.99 5.50 2.34
N GLU A 54 -5.04 6.58 3.13
CA GLU A 54 -6.11 6.84 4.11
C GLU A 54 -7.45 7.25 3.47
N ALA A 55 -7.45 7.77 2.25
CA ALA A 55 -8.70 8.10 1.54
C ALA A 55 -9.63 6.87 1.43
N PHE A 56 -9.07 5.67 1.36
CA PHE A 56 -9.85 4.43 1.33
C PHE A 56 -10.49 4.07 2.69
N LYS A 57 -9.90 4.49 3.82
CA LYS A 57 -10.45 4.21 5.16
C LYS A 57 -11.69 5.03 5.51
N ILE A 58 -11.89 6.17 4.85
CA ILE A 58 -13.05 7.02 5.09
C ILE A 58 -14.32 6.32 4.58
N LYS A 59 -14.25 5.67 3.41
CA LYS A 59 -15.40 4.96 2.81
C LYS A 59 -15.87 3.76 3.66
N SER A 60 -14.95 3.04 4.31
CA SER A 60 -15.29 1.94 5.22
C SER A 60 -15.88 2.38 6.57
N ARG A 61 -15.70 3.64 6.98
CA ARG A 61 -16.29 4.18 8.22
C ARG A 61 -17.68 4.77 8.02
N ILE A 62 -17.97 5.34 6.85
CA ILE A 62 -19.27 5.94 6.55
C ILE A 62 -20.38 4.88 6.47
N GLY A 63 -20.06 3.65 6.05
CA GLY A 63 -21.02 2.54 6.03
C GLY A 63 -21.42 1.98 7.40
N HIS A 64 -20.93 2.52 8.53
CA HIS A 64 -21.31 2.11 9.89
C HIS A 64 -22.03 3.23 10.67
N LEU A 65 -22.20 4.41 10.08
CA LEU A 65 -22.89 5.55 10.71
C LEU A 65 -24.32 5.76 10.17
N GLY A 66 -24.86 4.76 9.46
CA GLY A 66 -26.17 4.81 8.82
C GLY A 66 -26.97 3.51 8.95
N ALA A 67 -26.95 2.89 10.13
CA ALA A 67 -27.85 1.81 10.54
C ALA A 67 -28.38 2.10 11.95
#